data_AF-A0A3D4M1Z3-F1
#
_entry.id   AF-A0A3D4M1Z3-F1
#
_cell.length_a   1.000
_cell.length_b   1.000
_cell.length_c   1.000
_cell.angle_alpha   90.00
_cell.angle_beta   90.00
_cell.angle_gamma   90.00
#
_symmetry.space_group_name_H-M   'P 1'
#
loop_
_entity.id
_entity.type
_entity.pdbx_description
1 polymer ?
#
loop_
_entity_poly.entity_id
_entity_poly.type
_entity_poly.pdbx_seq_one_letter_code
_entity_poly.pdbx_strand_id
1 'polypeptide(L)'
;MRFWILLCAFPLLVLTSSMHLNQAAPEGEWHFAAIHNGVKFYWREDPSWHFLEIKAENSSVSYINYEYGFTVWVGTSAVYSGKNQWVRLRSRDKNIIRISKEFQGITRVKLENIKVERYS
;
A
#
# COMPACT_ATOMS: atom_id res chain seq x y z
N MET A 1 5.15 32.28 45.06
CA MET A 1 4.14 32.35 43.97
C MET A 1 4.75 31.92 42.63
N ARG A 2 4.94 30.62 42.33
CA ARG A 2 5.34 30.10 40.99
C ARG A 2 5.03 28.58 40.89
N PHE A 3 3.78 28.17 40.63
CA PHE A 3 3.44 26.72 40.50
C PHE A 3 2.15 26.41 39.72
N TRP A 4 1.81 27.18 38.66
CA TRP A 4 0.56 26.98 37.90
C TRP A 4 0.70 26.97 36.36
N ILE A 5 1.92 26.92 35.82
CA ILE A 5 2.14 26.98 34.36
C ILE A 5 2.26 25.58 33.72
N LEU A 6 2.54 24.53 34.50
CA LEU A 6 2.76 23.19 33.94
C LEU A 6 1.48 22.37 33.69
N LEU A 7 0.31 22.76 34.20
CA LEU A 7 -0.91 21.94 34.07
C LEU A 7 -1.68 22.15 32.76
N CYS A 8 -1.44 23.23 32.02
CA CYS A 8 -2.16 23.54 30.77
C CYS A 8 -1.49 23.00 29.50
N ALA A 9 -0.26 22.48 29.59
CA ALA A 9 0.47 21.95 28.43
C ALA A 9 0.18 20.46 28.17
N PHE A 10 -0.33 19.72 29.15
CA PHE A 10 -0.59 18.29 29.04
C PHE A 10 -1.77 17.90 28.11
N PRO A 11 -2.90 18.63 28.06
CA PRO A 11 -4.00 18.26 27.16
C PRO A 11 -3.74 18.59 25.69
N LEU A 12 -2.86 19.57 25.38
CA LEU A 12 -2.51 19.91 24.00
C LEU A 12 -1.60 18.87 23.33
N LEU A 13 -0.79 18.15 24.10
CA LEU A 13 0.07 17.06 23.59
C LEU A 13 -0.71 15.75 23.30
N VAL A 14 -1.89 15.57 23.89
CA VAL A 14 -2.73 14.38 23.63
C VAL A 14 -3.53 14.52 22.33
N LEU A 15 -3.80 15.75 21.87
CA LEU A 15 -4.55 15.99 20.62
C LEU A 15 -3.71 15.79 19.36
N THR A 16 -2.39 16.01 19.39
CA THR A 16 -1.55 15.88 18.18
C THR A 16 -1.20 14.43 17.84
N SER A 17 -1.20 13.51 18.80
CA SER A 17 -0.92 12.08 18.54
C SER A 17 -2.05 11.37 17.79
N SER A 18 -3.28 11.92 17.83
CA SER A 18 -4.44 11.38 17.11
C SER A 18 -4.52 11.83 15.65
N MET A 19 -3.81 12.90 15.28
CA MET A 19 -3.82 13.47 13.93
C MET A 19 -2.89 12.76 12.95
N HIS A 20 -2.13 11.76 13.39
CA HIS A 20 -1.28 10.94 12.50
C HIS A 20 -1.96 9.67 11.97
N LEU A 21 -3.26 9.48 12.20
CA LEU A 21 -3.90 8.18 12.01
C LEU A 21 -4.76 8.00 10.76
N ASN A 22 -4.83 8.96 9.84
CA ASN A 22 -5.55 8.81 8.56
C ASN A 22 -4.99 9.72 7.47
N GLN A 23 -3.66 9.84 7.37
CA GLN A 23 -3.10 10.50 6.19
C GLN A 23 -3.31 9.58 4.99
N ALA A 24 -4.16 10.00 4.05
CA ALA A 24 -4.27 9.35 2.76
C ALA A 24 -2.88 9.23 2.14
N ALA A 25 -2.59 8.09 1.53
CA ALA A 25 -1.28 7.85 0.97
C ALA A 25 -1.01 8.92 -0.11
N PRO A 26 0.12 9.65 -0.05
CA PRO A 26 0.40 10.69 -1.03
C PRO A 26 0.42 10.11 -2.44
N GLU A 27 -0.24 10.82 -3.36
CA GLU A 27 -0.48 10.41 -4.73
C GLU A 27 0.81 10.22 -5.53
N GLY A 28 0.80 9.28 -6.47
CA GLY A 28 1.94 9.04 -7.37
C GLY A 28 3.16 8.36 -6.74
N GLU A 29 3.27 8.33 -5.41
CA GLU A 29 4.34 7.66 -4.68
C GLU A 29 4.06 6.17 -4.47
N TRP A 30 5.12 5.36 -4.52
CA TRP A 30 5.03 3.92 -4.27
C TRP A 30 5.02 3.63 -2.77
N HIS A 31 3.95 3.00 -2.31
CA HIS A 31 3.74 2.59 -0.93
C HIS A 31 4.01 1.10 -0.78
N PHE A 32 4.70 0.71 0.30
CA PHE A 32 4.95 -0.69 0.58
C PHE A 32 3.65 -1.41 0.93
N ALA A 33 3.40 -2.56 0.28
CA ALA A 33 2.24 -3.41 0.56
C ALA A 33 2.63 -4.66 1.36
N ALA A 34 3.61 -5.42 0.87
CA ALA A 34 3.97 -6.72 1.44
C ALA A 34 5.34 -7.20 0.95
N ILE A 35 5.89 -8.19 1.66
CA ILE A 35 7.03 -8.99 1.19
C ILE A 35 6.66 -10.46 1.28
N HIS A 36 6.92 -11.22 0.22
CA HIS A 36 6.65 -12.66 0.20
C HIS A 36 7.70 -13.39 -0.61
N ASN A 37 8.28 -14.46 -0.05
CA ASN A 37 9.37 -15.22 -0.65
C ASN A 37 10.46 -14.32 -1.25
N GLY A 38 10.87 -13.24 -0.57
CA GLY A 38 11.89 -12.31 -1.04
C GLY A 38 11.49 -11.37 -2.19
N VAL A 39 10.23 -11.39 -2.64
CA VAL A 39 9.66 -10.42 -3.59
C VAL A 39 8.98 -9.30 -2.79
N LYS A 40 9.32 -8.05 -3.10
CA LYS A 40 8.70 -6.87 -2.47
C LYS A 40 7.57 -6.37 -3.35
N PHE A 41 6.42 -6.10 -2.73
CA PHE A 41 5.25 -5.58 -3.42
C PHE A 41 4.95 -4.18 -2.95
N TYR A 42 4.63 -3.33 -3.92
CA TYR A 42 4.30 -1.93 -3.74
C TYR A 42 2.99 -1.63 -4.44
N TRP A 43 2.31 -0.60 -3.98
CA TRP A 43 1.12 -0.07 -4.63
C TRP A 43 1.20 1.45 -4.72
N ARG A 44 0.47 2.05 -5.65
CA ARG A 44 0.26 3.49 -5.68
C ARG A 44 -1.05 3.82 -6.35
N GLU A 45 -1.59 4.98 -6.02
CA GLU A 45 -2.68 5.58 -6.78
C GLU A 45 -2.08 6.24 -8.03
N ASP A 46 -2.59 5.87 -9.21
CA ASP A 46 -2.15 6.50 -10.46
C ASP A 46 -2.49 8.01 -10.43
N PRO A 47 -1.64 8.91 -10.96
CA PRO A 47 -1.92 10.35 -10.96
C PRO A 47 -3.19 10.76 -11.71
N SER A 48 -3.71 9.93 -12.62
CA SER A 48 -5.01 10.15 -13.27
C SER A 48 -6.20 9.69 -12.42
N TRP A 49 -5.95 9.10 -11.25
CA TRP A 49 -6.94 8.60 -10.27
C TRP A 49 -7.82 7.44 -10.76
N HIS A 50 -7.71 7.04 -12.03
CA HIS A 50 -8.52 5.98 -12.61
C HIS A 50 -8.04 4.57 -12.24
N PHE A 51 -6.79 4.44 -11.81
CA PHE A 51 -6.15 3.15 -11.59
C PHE A 51 -5.47 3.05 -10.22
N LEU A 52 -5.56 1.86 -9.63
CA LEU A 52 -4.62 1.38 -8.62
C LEU A 52 -3.49 0.65 -9.33
N GLU A 53 -2.26 1.05 -9.08
CA GLU A 53 -1.08 0.41 -9.63
C GLU A 53 -0.41 -0.50 -8.60
N ILE A 54 -0.06 -1.73 -8.98
CA ILE A 54 0.66 -2.69 -8.13
C ILE A 54 1.94 -3.11 -8.85
N LYS A 55 3.07 -3.03 -8.14
CA LYS A 55 4.40 -3.37 -8.65
C LYS A 55 5.04 -4.41 -7.76
N ALA A 56 5.69 -5.39 -8.38
CA ALA A 56 6.56 -6.32 -7.69
C ALA A 56 8.03 -6.05 -8.08
N GLU A 57 8.92 -6.08 -7.10
CA GLU A 57 10.36 -5.93 -7.29
C GLU A 57 11.09 -7.19 -6.80
N ASN A 58 11.99 -7.71 -7.64
CA ASN A 58 12.83 -8.85 -7.33
C ASN A 58 14.20 -8.67 -8.01
N SER A 59 15.30 -8.79 -7.25
CA SER A 59 16.65 -8.50 -7.72
C SER A 59 17.41 -9.71 -8.27
N SER A 60 16.85 -10.93 -8.23
CA SER A 60 17.65 -12.16 -8.44
C SER A 60 17.00 -13.26 -9.30
N VAL A 61 15.87 -13.04 -9.95
CA VAL A 61 15.13 -14.10 -10.68
C VAL A 61 14.77 -13.66 -12.10
N SER A 62 15.01 -14.51 -13.10
CA SER A 62 14.73 -14.27 -14.54
C SER A 62 13.25 -14.02 -14.82
N TYR A 63 12.36 -14.79 -14.18
CA TYR A 63 10.92 -14.54 -14.20
C TYR A 63 10.21 -14.99 -12.91
N ILE A 64 9.16 -14.26 -12.54
CA ILE A 64 8.26 -14.59 -11.43
C ILE A 64 6.83 -14.68 -11.94
N ASN A 65 6.14 -15.79 -11.68
CA ASN A 65 4.69 -15.81 -11.70
C ASN A 65 4.21 -15.55 -10.28
N TYR A 66 3.22 -14.69 -10.12
CA TYR A 66 2.62 -14.50 -8.82
C TYR A 66 1.11 -14.34 -8.92
N GLU A 67 0.44 -14.89 -7.92
CA GLU A 67 -1.00 -14.81 -7.72
C GLU A 67 -1.20 -14.06 -6.41
N TYR A 68 -2.11 -13.11 -6.36
CA TYR A 68 -2.43 -12.41 -5.12
C TYR A 68 -3.90 -11.97 -5.12
N GLY A 69 -4.50 -12.03 -3.94
CA GLY A 69 -5.68 -11.26 -3.62
C GLY A 69 -5.26 -9.91 -3.06
N PHE A 70 -6.15 -8.94 -3.12
CA PHE A 70 -5.92 -7.64 -2.50
C PHE A 70 -7.22 -7.08 -1.95
N THR A 71 -7.08 -6.34 -0.87
CA THR A 71 -8.15 -5.52 -0.32
C THR A 71 -7.68 -4.07 -0.27
N VAL A 72 -8.59 -3.13 -0.48
CA VAL A 72 -8.33 -1.70 -0.51
C VAL A 72 -9.20 -1.01 0.52
N TRP A 73 -8.61 -0.05 1.24
CA TRP A 73 -9.27 0.74 2.27
C TRP A 73 -9.26 2.22 1.91
N VAL A 74 -10.35 2.89 2.26
CA VAL A 74 -10.49 4.36 2.27
C VAL A 74 -10.88 4.74 3.70
N GLY A 75 -10.03 5.53 4.37
CA GLY A 75 -10.11 5.70 5.82
C GLY A 75 -9.93 4.35 6.54
N THR A 76 -10.92 3.98 7.35
CA THR A 76 -10.96 2.70 8.10
C THR A 76 -11.82 1.63 7.42
N SER A 77 -12.50 1.95 6.32
CA SER A 77 -13.45 1.05 5.67
C SER A 77 -12.82 0.32 4.48
N ALA A 78 -12.99 -1.00 4.42
CA ALA A 78 -12.63 -1.78 3.24
C ALA A 78 -13.66 -1.51 2.14
N VAL A 79 -13.21 -1.00 0.99
CA VAL A 79 -14.09 -0.56 -0.11
C VAL A 79 -14.04 -1.49 -1.31
N TYR A 80 -12.99 -2.29 -1.44
CA TYR A 80 -12.83 -3.18 -2.58
C TYR A 80 -11.93 -4.36 -2.25
N SER A 81 -12.30 -5.54 -2.75
CA SER A 81 -11.48 -6.75 -2.67
C SER A 81 -11.48 -7.45 -4.02
N GLY A 82 -10.30 -7.63 -4.60
CA GLY A 82 -10.11 -8.35 -5.86
C GLY A 82 -9.53 -9.74 -5.62
N LYS A 83 -9.97 -10.72 -6.43
CA LYS A 83 -9.43 -12.09 -6.40
C LYS A 83 -8.39 -12.32 -7.50
N ASN A 84 -7.32 -12.99 -7.07
CA ASN A 84 -6.32 -13.78 -7.78
C ASN A 84 -6.27 -13.69 -9.31
N GLN A 85 -5.46 -12.75 -9.80
CA GLN A 85 -4.93 -12.81 -11.17
C GLN A 85 -3.48 -13.31 -11.12
N TRP A 86 -3.18 -14.30 -11.97
CA TRP A 86 -1.81 -14.71 -12.21
C TRP A 86 -1.12 -13.70 -13.10
N VAL A 87 -0.06 -13.09 -12.58
CA VAL A 87 0.73 -12.13 -13.34
C VAL A 87 2.14 -12.66 -13.49
N ARG A 88 2.60 -12.73 -14.73
CA ARG A 88 3.94 -13.16 -15.11
C ARG A 88 4.83 -11.94 -15.32
N LEU A 89 5.94 -11.87 -14.60
CA LEU A 89 6.94 -10.81 -14.73
C LEU A 89 8.28 -11.38 -15.16
N ARG A 90 8.98 -10.64 -16.03
CA ARG A 90 10.41 -10.85 -16.27
C ARG A 90 11.24 -9.89 -15.42
N SER A 91 12.38 -10.37 -14.95
CA SER A 91 13.36 -9.73 -14.04
C SER A 91 13.73 -8.27 -14.34
N ARG A 92 13.64 -7.85 -15.60
CA ARG A 92 14.16 -6.56 -16.07
C ARG A 92 13.12 -5.47 -16.23
N ASP A 93 11.83 -5.82 -16.18
CA ASP A 93 10.76 -4.88 -16.46
C ASP A 93 10.09 -4.43 -15.17
N LYS A 94 9.90 -3.11 -15.03
CA LYS A 94 8.99 -2.52 -14.03
C LYS A 94 7.56 -2.89 -14.44
N ASN A 95 7.13 -4.09 -14.05
CA ASN A 95 5.80 -4.53 -14.39
C ASN A 95 4.81 -3.95 -13.38
N ILE A 96 3.96 -3.07 -13.90
CA ILE A 96 2.92 -2.38 -13.17
C ILE A 96 1.59 -2.98 -13.63
N ILE A 97 0.85 -3.56 -12.70
CA ILE A 97 -0.53 -3.97 -12.94
C ILE A 97 -1.42 -2.79 -12.63
N ARG A 98 -2.31 -2.44 -13.56
CA ARG A 98 -3.32 -1.40 -13.37
C ARG A 98 -4.67 -2.03 -13.12
N ILE A 99 -5.32 -1.58 -12.08
CA ILE A 99 -6.66 -2.04 -11.69
C ILE A 99 -7.56 -0.83 -11.75
N SER A 100 -8.51 -0.82 -12.69
CA SER A 100 -9.51 0.24 -12.76
C SER A 100 -10.28 0.31 -11.45
N LYS A 101 -10.54 1.53 -10.97
CA LYS A 101 -11.26 1.75 -9.72
C LYS A 101 -12.19 2.95 -9.82
N GLU A 102 -13.22 2.96 -8.97
CA GLU A 102 -14.25 4.00 -8.92
C GLU A 102 -14.16 4.86 -7.64
N PHE A 103 -13.17 4.61 -6.79
CA PHE A 103 -13.00 5.26 -5.48
C PHE A 103 -11.63 5.94 -5.37
N GLN A 104 -11.57 7.02 -4.61
CA GLN A 104 -10.39 7.86 -4.39
C GLN A 104 -9.98 7.88 -2.92
N GLY A 105 -8.77 8.36 -2.63
CA GLY A 105 -8.30 8.56 -1.25
C GLY A 105 -7.91 7.26 -0.57
N ILE A 106 -7.19 6.39 -1.28
CA ILE A 106 -6.77 5.11 -0.74
C ILE A 106 -5.83 5.35 0.45
N THR A 107 -6.21 4.84 1.62
CA THR A 107 -5.37 4.92 2.82
C THR A 107 -4.47 3.70 2.94
N ARG A 108 -4.93 2.55 2.45
CA ARG A 108 -4.19 1.28 2.56
C ARG A 108 -4.58 0.30 1.47
N VAL A 109 -3.61 -0.47 1.01
CA VAL A 109 -3.81 -1.72 0.27
C VAL A 109 -3.10 -2.84 1.02
N LYS A 110 -3.78 -3.97 1.21
CA LYS A 110 -3.22 -5.19 1.79
C LYS A 110 -3.28 -6.27 0.73
N LEU A 111 -2.14 -6.88 0.45
CA LEU A 111 -2.06 -8.05 -0.39
C LEU A 111 -2.20 -9.31 0.46
N GLU A 112 -2.97 -10.27 -0.03
CA GLU A 112 -3.32 -11.49 0.68
C GLU A 112 -3.22 -12.69 -0.27
N ASN A 113 -3.09 -13.90 0.27
CA ASN A 113 -3.00 -15.13 -0.53
C ASN A 113 -1.90 -15.10 -1.62
N ILE A 114 -0.79 -14.42 -1.32
CA ILE A 114 0.30 -14.25 -2.27
C ILE A 114 0.95 -15.62 -2.52
N LYS A 115 0.97 -16.08 -3.77
CA LYS A 115 1.78 -17.20 -4.23
C LYS A 115 2.82 -16.67 -5.21
N VAL A 116 4.05 -17.14 -5.09
CA VAL A 116 5.16 -16.74 -5.97
C VAL A 116 5.87 -17.98 -6.47
N GLU A 117 5.88 -18.16 -7.78
CA GLU A 117 6.64 -19.19 -8.49
C GLU A 117 7.84 -18.53 -9.16
N ARG A 118 9.03 -19.01 -8.80
CA ARG A 118 10.32 -18.48 -9.27
C ARG A 118 10.94 -19.46 -10.23
N TYR A 119 11.56 -18.92 -11.25
CA TYR A 119 12.22 -19.73 -12.25
C TYR A 119 13.50 -19.06 -12.75
N SER A 120 14.51 -19.89 -12.94
CA SER A 120 15.87 -19.50 -13.32
C SER A 120 16.01 -19.33 -14.83
#